data_AF-C5S0P5-F1
#
_entry.id   AF-C5S0P5-F1
#
_cell.length_a   1.000
_cell.length_b   1.000
_cell.length_c   1.000
_cell.angle_alpha   90.00
_cell.angle_beta   90.00
_cell.angle_gamma   90.00
#
_symmetry.space_group_name_H-M   'P 1'
#
loop_
_entity.id
_entity.type
_entity.pdbx_description
1 polymer ?
#
loop_
_entity_poly.entity_id
_entity_poly.type
_entity_poly.pdbx_seq_one_letter_code
_entity_poly.pdbx_strand_id
1 'polypeptide(L)' 'MARITKPLTNTEVERAKPKDKDYSLMDGQGLFLRVKSNGLKSWLFNYYKPYSTPPKRTNLGIGTYPDFDTSKRNKR' A
#
# COMPACT_ATOMS: atom_id res chain seq x y z
N MET A 1 -16.04 -14.37 -5.36
CA MET A 1 -14.71 -14.75 -5.89
C MET A 1 -13.64 -13.97 -5.12
N ALA A 2 -12.63 -14.64 -4.57
CA ALA A 2 -11.53 -13.96 -3.90
C ALA A 2 -10.70 -13.20 -4.95
N ARG A 3 -10.47 -11.90 -4.75
CA ARG A 3 -9.56 -11.13 -5.61
C ARG A 3 -8.13 -11.58 -5.32
N ILE A 4 -7.58 -12.43 -6.17
CA ILE A 4 -6.14 -12.75 -6.18
C ILE A 4 -5.42 -11.47 -6.59
N THR A 5 -4.89 -10.75 -5.61
CA THR A 5 -4.14 -9.51 -5.85
C THR A 5 -2.69 -9.92 -6.03
N LYS A 6 -2.11 -9.67 -7.21
CA LYS A 6 -0.68 -9.91 -7.44
C LYS A 6 0.12 -8.95 -6.54
N PRO A 7 1.16 -9.43 -5.84
CA PRO A 7 2.04 -8.56 -5.09
C PRO A 7 2.73 -7.58 -6.04
N LEU A 8 2.86 -6.32 -5.61
CA LEU A 8 3.57 -5.30 -6.35
C LEU A 8 5.06 -5.60 -6.32
N THR A 9 5.65 -5.55 -7.50
CA THR A 9 7.10 -5.62 -7.64
C THR A 9 7.72 -4.23 -7.47
N ASN A 10 8.96 -4.15 -6.99
CA ASN A 10 9.68 -2.88 -6.82
C ASN A 10 9.69 -2.06 -8.12
N THR A 11 9.86 -2.73 -9.26
CA THR A 11 9.83 -2.10 -10.58
C THR A 11 8.48 -1.45 -10.90
N GLU A 12 7.37 -2.06 -10.49
CA GLU A 12 6.02 -1.48 -10.66
C GLU A 12 5.84 -0.26 -9.74
N VAL A 13 6.33 -0.34 -8.51
CA VAL A 13 6.31 0.78 -7.54
C VAL A 13 7.16 1.95 -8.03
N GLU A 14 8.33 1.69 -8.57
CA GLU A 14 9.21 2.69 -9.18
C GLU A 14 8.55 3.35 -10.40
N ARG A 15 8.04 2.54 -11.32
CA ARG A 15 7.37 2.99 -12.55
C ARG A 15 6.01 3.66 -12.29
N ALA A 16 5.44 3.52 -11.11
CA ALA A 16 4.21 4.20 -10.73
C ALA A 16 4.42 5.72 -10.71
N LYS A 17 3.99 6.40 -11.77
CA LYS A 17 4.07 7.87 -11.88
C LYS A 17 2.84 8.53 -11.27
N PRO A 18 2.96 9.73 -10.68
CA PRO A 18 1.78 10.50 -10.30
C PRO A 18 0.85 10.70 -11.49
N LYS A 19 -0.45 10.67 -11.22
CA LYS A 19 -1.53 10.98 -12.18
C LYS A 19 -2.29 12.19 -11.68
N ASP A 20 -3.19 12.73 -12.50
CA ASP A 20 -4.03 13.89 -12.11
C ASP A 20 -4.86 13.63 -10.85
N LYS A 21 -5.16 12.36 -10.56
CA LYS A 21 -5.86 11.93 -9.35
C LYS A 21 -5.03 10.93 -8.55
N ASP A 22 -5.11 11.06 -7.24
CA ASP A 22 -4.60 10.07 -6.29
C ASP A 22 -5.11 8.67 -6.65
N TYR A 23 -4.21 7.72 -6.73
CA TYR A 23 -4.56 6.31 -6.94
C TYR A 23 -3.85 5.41 -5.95
N SER A 24 -4.39 4.21 -5.78
CA SER A 24 -3.81 3.17 -4.93
C SER A 24 -3.50 1.93 -5.74
N LEU A 25 -2.34 1.35 -5.50
CA LEU A 25 -1.90 0.07 -6.04
C LEU A 25 -1.93 -0.94 -4.91
N MET A 26 -2.73 -2.00 -5.05
CA MET A 26 -2.81 -3.02 -4.01
C MET A 26 -1.66 -4.02 -4.14
N ASP A 27 -0.95 -4.26 -3.03
CA ASP A 27 0.11 -5.27 -2.90
C ASP A 27 -0.43 -6.60 -2.34
N GLY A 28 -1.68 -6.62 -1.90
CA GLY A 28 -2.31 -7.78 -1.28
C GLY A 28 -2.17 -7.80 0.23
N GLN A 29 -2.90 -8.72 0.88
CA GLN A 29 -2.99 -8.84 2.34
C GLN A 29 -3.41 -7.55 3.08
N GLY A 30 -4.02 -6.59 2.40
CA GLY A 30 -4.40 -5.29 2.98
C GLY A 30 -3.34 -4.18 2.81
N LEU A 31 -2.17 -4.49 2.25
CA LEU A 31 -1.16 -3.50 1.92
C LEU A 31 -1.44 -2.86 0.55
N PHE A 32 -1.25 -1.55 0.45
CA PHE A 32 -1.35 -0.83 -0.81
C PHE A 32 -0.44 0.41 -0.80
N LEU A 33 0.08 0.75 -1.98
CA LEU A 33 0.82 1.96 -2.23
C LEU A 33 -0.15 3.04 -2.70
N ARG A 34 -0.23 4.16 -1.98
CA ARG A 34 -0.92 5.35 -2.44
C ARG A 34 0.06 6.27 -3.15
N VAL A 35 -0.25 6.58 -4.41
CA VAL A 35 0.48 7.56 -5.21
C VAL A 35 -0.38 8.80 -5.33
N LYS A 36 0.09 9.88 -4.72
CA LYS A 36 -0.57 11.18 -4.78
C LYS A 36 -0.22 11.91 -6.08
N SER A 37 -1.08 12.82 -6.52
CA SER A 37 -0.82 13.66 -7.69
C SER A 37 0.44 14.53 -7.56
N ASN A 38 0.84 14.85 -6.32
CA ASN A 38 2.07 15.59 -6.03
C ASN A 38 3.36 14.76 -6.14
N GLY A 39 3.28 13.47 -6.53
CA GLY A 39 4.43 12.59 -6.66
C GLY A 39 4.82 11.86 -5.37
N LEU A 40 4.18 12.16 -4.23
CA LEU A 40 4.42 11.43 -2.99
C LEU A 40 3.81 10.03 -3.07
N LYS A 41 4.62 9.06 -2.65
CA LYS A 41 4.26 7.65 -2.59
C LYS A 41 4.28 7.22 -1.14
N SER A 42 3.18 6.66 -0.65
CA SER A 42 3.04 6.24 0.75
C SER A 42 2.43 4.85 0.86
N TRP A 43 3.06 3.99 1.64
CA TRP A 43 2.56 2.67 1.97
C TRP A 43 1.52 2.75 3.07
N LEU A 44 0.35 2.17 2.81
CA LEU A 44 -0.78 2.13 3.71
C LEU A 44 -1.25 0.69 3.88
N PHE A 45 -1.56 0.32 5.12
CA PHE A 45 -2.11 -0.98 5.46
C PHE A 45 -3.53 -0.82 5.96
N ASN A 46 -4.50 -1.38 5.23
CA ASN A 46 -5.88 -1.42 5.66
C ASN A 46 -6.09 -2.66 6.53
N TYR A 47 -6.47 -2.43 7.78
CA TYR A 47 -6.75 -3.48 8.75
C TYR A 47 -8.00 -3.16 9.55
N TYR A 48 -8.55 -4.21 10.16
CA TYR A 48 -9.60 -4.06 11.16
C TYR A 48 -8.95 -3.76 12.50
N LYS A 49 -9.30 -2.62 13.08
CA LYS A 49 -8.72 -2.20 14.36
C LYS A 49 -9.14 -3.22 15.44
N PRO A 50 -8.18 -3.93 16.07
CA PRO A 50 -8.52 -4.88 17.12
C PRO A 50 -9.17 -4.11 18.27
N TYR A 51 -10.10 -4.77 18.98
CA TYR A 51 -10.82 -4.19 20.12
C TYR A 51 -11.80 -3.04 19.78
N SER A 52 -12.19 -2.87 18.50
CA SER A 52 -13.28 -1.96 18.12
C SER A 52 -14.59 -2.71 17.90
N THR A 53 -15.66 -2.30 18.60
CA THR A 53 -17.03 -2.77 18.39
C THR A 53 -17.93 -1.59 18.02
N PRO A 54 -18.45 -1.51 16.78
CA PRO A 54 -18.27 -2.45 15.67
C PRO A 54 -16.86 -2.41 15.05
N PRO A 55 -16.43 -3.46 14.31
CA PRO A 55 -15.11 -3.50 13.66
C PRO A 55 -14.93 -2.34 12.70
N LYS A 56 -14.02 -1.42 13.03
CA LYS A 56 -13.71 -0.26 12.17
C LYS A 56 -12.51 -0.58 11.29
N ARG A 57 -12.66 -0.34 9.99
CA ARG A 57 -11.53 -0.34 9.05
C ARG A 57 -10.70 0.91 9.26
N THR A 58 -9.39 0.76 9.29
CA THR A 58 -8.45 1.87 9.44
C THR A 58 -7.26 1.66 8.54
N ASN A 59 -6.73 2.76 8.00
CA ASN A 59 -5.48 2.76 7.26
C ASN A 59 -4.34 3.10 8.22
N LEU A 60 -3.35 2.23 8.33
CA LEU A 60 -2.08 2.50 9.01
C LEU A 60 -1.07 2.98 7.96
N GLY A 61 -0.52 4.17 8.14
CA GLY A 61 0.63 4.61 7.34
C GLY A 61 1.87 3.87 7.79
N ILE A 62 2.48 3.07 6.91
CA ILE A 62 3.72 2.35 7.22
C ILE A 62 4.93 3.27 6.99
N GLY A 63 4.94 3.99 5.87
CA GLY A 63 6.05 4.84 5.50
C GLY A 63 5.91 5.42 4.09
N THR A 64 6.82 6.32 3.72
CA THR A 64 6.92 6.91 2.38
C THR A 64 7.98 6.20 1.56
N TYR A 65 7.76 6.06 0.27
CA TYR A 65 8.80 5.65 -0.67
C TYR A 65 9.61 6.90 -1.08
N PRO A 66 10.95 6.84 -1.19
CA PRO A 66 11.80 5.64 -1.21
C PRO A 66 12.34 5.15 0.14
N ASP A 67 12.13 5.89 1.24
CA ASP A 67 12.69 5.51 2.56
C ASP A 67 12.23 4.13 3.05
N PHE A 68 10.99 3.75 2.72
CA PHE A 68 10.46 2.43 3.02
C PHE A 68 10.64 1.48 1.82
N ASP A 69 11.72 0.70 1.85
CA ASP A 69 11.98 -0.36 0.88
C ASP A 69 11.22 -1.65 1.25
N THR A 70 10.25 -2.02 0.42
CA THR A 70 9.48 -3.26 0.54
C THR A 70 10.29 -4.50 0.18
N SER A 71 11.48 -4.37 -0.43
CA SER A 71 12.31 -5.51 -0.85
C SER A 71 12.68 -6.45 0.31
N LYS A 72 12.86 -5.89 1.51
CA LYS A 72 13.29 -6.66 2.69
C LYS A 72 12.19 -7.56 3.26
N ARG A 73 10.95 -7.46 2.79
CA ARG A 73 9.82 -8.24 3.28
C ARG A 73 9.91 -9.73 2.91
N ASN A 74 10.61 -10.08 1.82
CA ASN A 74 10.70 -11.45 1.32
C ASN A 74 11.97 -12.21 1.76
N LYS A 75 12.73 -11.71 2.73
CA LYS A 75 13.82 -12.49 3.36
C LYS A 75 13.27 -13.29 4.54
N ARG A 76 12.77 -14.50 4.25
CA ARG A 76 12.69 -15.59 5.22
C ARG A 76 13.24 -16.85 4.57
#